data_AF-A0A4U5VKK4-F1
#
_entry.id   AF-A0A4U5VKK4-F1
#
_cell.length_a   1.000
_cell.length_b   1.000
_cell.length_c   1.000
_cell.angle_alpha   90.00
_cell.angle_beta   90.00
_cell.angle_gamma   90.00
#
_symmetry.space_group_name_H-M   'P 1'
#
loop_
_entity.id
_entity.type
_entity.pdbx_description
1 polymer ?
#
loop_
_entity_poly.entity_id
_entity_poly.type
_entity_poly.pdbx_seq_one_letter_code
_entity_poly.pdbx_strand_id
1 'polypeptide(L)'
;MLRFLPLKLGRLYRCLKLLLVVGLFVILLMNTHNLFASFQKNELTDRRFINLNKCPACFGTSWCRKFMNGQVSFETWGRLRFLDVFNVKNVYFAQYGEPREGTRRVVLKRLGSNQELAEIDQKICKRATGRPRCDLIQAMYKTEFARINGDVRLLTPEVVEGWSDLVHCPSQRLLDRVVRRYAETKDSGSFLLKNLKDTERMQLLMTLAFNPEPLVLQIIGFSGGNARLKMEMECKKLPILPDISQSFPSDEGWPFAKYLGACGRMVAVNYVGEELWSFYNAPWEKRVDLARQLMDIAEQLTNNDFDFALYLLDVSFDNFAVGPRDGKVIVVDAENVLVADKRLIKQNKPENYDVWYESRFEECDREACLSFSKDSLCSRVTVDHNYYAVCQNLLSRYATWRGTTGGLLHDPPAHIAKDGQLEALLDECTRPKKRYGRFQAAKELREYLTQLAAASSSATARSDLQLLCSACSSLPTSHLPTRQSDSVDRGMQRMPRHATAYHADRDFKQLC
;
A
#
# COMPACT_ATOMS: atom_id res chain seq x y z
N MET A 1 34.30 49.95 -29.30
CA MET A 1 33.00 49.23 -29.34
C MET A 1 33.26 47.83 -28.81
N LEU A 2 32.72 47.24 -27.75
CA LEU A 2 31.63 47.51 -26.80
C LEU A 2 32.11 46.93 -25.43
N ARG A 3 31.97 47.66 -24.32
CA ARG A 3 32.09 47.12 -22.96
C ARG A 3 31.02 47.75 -22.07
N PHE A 4 29.79 47.23 -22.07
CA PHE A 4 28.77 47.51 -21.06
C PHE A 4 27.64 46.47 -21.15
N LEU A 5 27.70 45.31 -20.46
CA LEU A 5 26.49 44.48 -20.24
C LEU A 5 26.51 43.32 -19.19
N PRO A 6 27.34 43.23 -18.13
CA PRO A 6 27.11 42.21 -17.09
C PRO A 6 26.30 42.69 -15.86
N LEU A 7 26.18 44.01 -15.64
CA LEU A 7 25.59 44.57 -14.42
C LEU A 7 24.05 44.54 -14.36
N LYS A 8 23.36 44.40 -15.51
CA LYS A 8 21.88 44.41 -15.56
C LYS A 8 21.25 43.09 -15.14
N LEU A 9 21.86 41.95 -15.46
CA LEU A 9 21.32 40.62 -15.14
C LEU A 9 21.29 40.35 -13.62
N GLY A 10 22.36 40.72 -12.90
CA GLY A 10 22.45 40.54 -11.46
C GLY A 10 21.56 41.49 -10.64
N ARG A 11 21.15 42.64 -11.20
CA ARG A 11 20.14 43.52 -10.57
C ARG A 11 18.72 42.99 -10.82
N LEU A 12 18.46 42.48 -12.02
CA LEU A 12 17.18 41.87 -12.37
C LEU A 12 16.92 40.62 -11.51
N TYR A 13 17.92 39.75 -11.34
CA TYR A 13 17.82 38.57 -10.48
C TYR A 13 17.58 38.93 -9.00
N ARG A 14 18.22 39.99 -8.51
CA ARG A 14 17.99 40.51 -7.14
C ARG A 14 16.61 41.11 -6.97
N CYS A 15 16.12 41.88 -7.94
CA CYS A 15 14.74 42.39 -7.93
C CYS A 15 13.72 41.25 -8.00
N LEU A 16 13.96 40.23 -8.83
CA LEU A 16 13.06 39.08 -8.93
C LEU A 16 13.04 38.29 -7.61
N LYS A 17 14.19 38.04 -6.98
CA LYS A 17 14.27 37.46 -5.63
C LYS A 17 13.53 38.31 -4.60
N LEU A 18 13.70 39.63 -4.63
CA LEU A 18 13.03 40.54 -3.69
C LEU A 18 11.52 40.51 -3.90
N LEU A 19 11.03 40.55 -5.14
CA LEU A 19 9.61 40.46 -5.47
C LEU A 19 9.03 39.10 -5.06
N LEU A 20 9.79 38.02 -5.20
CA LEU A 20 9.38 36.68 -4.78
C LEU A 20 9.31 36.59 -3.25
N VAL A 21 10.28 37.16 -2.53
CA VAL A 21 10.27 37.25 -1.06
C VAL A 21 9.14 38.13 -0.55
N VAL A 22 8.90 39.29 -1.17
CA VAL A 22 7.78 40.19 -0.84
C VAL A 22 6.46 39.51 -1.17
N GLY A 23 6.35 38.81 -2.30
CA GLY A 23 5.18 38.00 -2.65
C GLY A 23 4.91 36.89 -1.63
N LEU A 24 5.93 36.13 -1.25
CA LEU A 24 5.84 35.13 -0.17
C LEU A 24 5.43 35.76 1.16
N PHE A 25 5.98 36.92 1.50
CA PHE A 25 5.66 37.64 2.74
C PHE A 25 4.22 38.16 2.75
N VAL A 26 3.73 38.71 1.64
CA VAL A 26 2.33 39.13 1.48
C VAL A 26 1.40 37.91 1.56
N ILE A 27 1.73 36.80 0.91
CA ILE A 27 0.96 35.54 1.02
C ILE A 27 0.94 35.05 2.46
N LEU A 28 2.07 35.09 3.17
CA LEU A 28 2.17 34.68 4.57
C LEU A 28 1.31 35.57 5.47
N LEU A 29 1.40 36.90 5.29
CA LEU A 29 0.60 37.89 6.01
C LEU A 29 -0.90 37.73 5.76
N MET A 30 -1.32 37.56 4.51
CA MET A 30 -2.72 37.31 4.14
C MET A 30 -3.26 36.01 4.74
N ASN A 31 -2.39 35.03 5.00
CA ASN A 31 -2.76 33.73 5.58
C ASN A 31 -2.42 33.60 7.06
N THR A 32 -1.97 34.67 7.75
CA THR A 32 -1.58 34.61 9.18
C THR A 32 -2.65 34.02 10.08
N HIS A 33 -3.91 34.41 9.87
CA HIS A 33 -5.05 33.87 10.63
C HIS A 33 -5.27 32.38 10.35
N ASN A 34 -5.16 31.94 9.08
CA ASN A 34 -5.28 30.53 8.69
C ASN A 34 -4.11 29.69 9.22
N LEU A 35 -2.89 30.24 9.17
CA LEU A 35 -1.68 29.64 9.72
C LEU A 35 -1.82 29.45 11.23
N PHE A 36 -2.19 30.50 11.96
CA PHE A 36 -2.32 30.46 13.42
C PHE A 36 -3.44 29.50 13.86
N ALA A 37 -4.60 29.54 13.20
CA ALA A 37 -5.71 28.62 13.45
C ALA A 37 -5.32 27.15 13.22
N SER A 38 -4.54 26.87 12.17
CA SER A 38 -4.13 25.50 11.83
C SER A 38 -3.10 24.89 12.79
N PHE A 39 -2.34 25.72 13.50
CA PHE A 39 -1.45 25.26 14.57
C PHE A 39 -2.14 25.13 15.94
N GLN A 40 -3.22 25.88 16.18
CA GLN A 40 -3.93 25.86 17.47
C GLN A 40 -5.09 24.85 17.53
N LYS A 41 -5.77 24.57 16.41
CA LYS A 41 -6.94 23.70 16.38
C LYS A 41 -6.69 22.46 15.53
N ASN A 42 -7.01 21.29 16.08
CA ASN A 42 -7.02 20.07 15.30
C ASN A 42 -8.29 20.00 14.43
N GLU A 43 -8.19 20.39 13.16
CA GLU A 43 -9.32 20.39 12.21
C GLU A 43 -9.96 19.01 12.03
N LEU A 44 -9.21 17.93 12.27
CA LEU A 44 -9.71 16.56 12.20
C LEU A 44 -10.80 16.25 13.25
N THR A 45 -10.92 17.08 14.29
CA THR A 45 -12.02 17.01 15.27
C THR A 45 -13.31 17.65 14.75
N ASP A 46 -13.23 18.45 13.69
CA ASP A 46 -14.38 19.16 13.12
C ASP A 46 -15.19 18.24 12.19
N ARG A 47 -16.47 18.04 12.54
CA ARG A 47 -17.42 17.22 11.79
C ARG A 47 -17.62 17.70 10.35
N ARG A 48 -17.51 19.01 10.08
CA ARG A 48 -17.64 19.56 8.73
C ARG A 48 -16.41 19.28 7.89
N PHE A 49 -15.23 19.33 8.52
CA PHE A 49 -13.96 19.09 7.84
C PHE A 49 -13.86 17.66 7.28
N ILE A 50 -14.21 16.67 8.09
CA ILE A 50 -14.23 15.26 7.68
C ILE A 50 -15.53 14.87 6.95
N ASN A 51 -16.43 15.83 6.70
CA ASN A 51 -17.75 15.61 6.09
C ASN A 51 -18.63 14.57 6.81
N LEU A 52 -18.52 14.46 8.14
CA LEU A 52 -19.37 13.57 8.95
C LEU A 52 -20.85 14.01 8.92
N ASN A 53 -21.10 15.30 8.73
CA ASN A 53 -22.44 15.86 8.55
C ASN A 53 -23.10 15.49 7.21
N LYS A 54 -22.41 14.78 6.31
CA LYS A 54 -22.97 14.26 5.06
C LYS A 54 -23.41 12.80 5.14
N CYS A 55 -23.15 12.11 6.25
CA CYS A 55 -23.61 10.73 6.43
C CYS A 55 -25.17 10.67 6.38
N PRO A 56 -25.77 9.66 5.72
CA PRO A 56 -25.16 8.40 5.28
C PRO A 56 -24.41 8.42 3.93
N ALA A 57 -24.34 9.57 3.22
CA ALA A 57 -23.52 9.72 2.01
C ALA A 57 -22.03 9.87 2.33
N CYS A 58 -21.45 8.87 2.99
CA CYS A 58 -20.09 8.88 3.54
C CYS A 58 -19.48 7.47 3.54
N PHE A 59 -18.18 7.34 3.83
CA PHE A 59 -17.46 6.05 3.76
C PHE A 59 -17.55 5.22 5.04
N GLY A 60 -17.83 5.84 6.18
CA GLY A 60 -18.02 5.09 7.43
C GLY A 60 -17.96 5.95 8.69
N THR A 61 -18.05 5.27 9.84
CA THR A 61 -18.07 5.91 11.17
C THR A 61 -17.28 5.14 12.25
N SER A 62 -16.67 4.01 11.91
CA SER A 62 -15.94 3.11 12.83
C SER A 62 -14.83 3.82 13.61
N TRP A 63 -14.18 4.82 13.02
CA TRP A 63 -13.07 5.55 13.63
C TRP A 63 -13.44 6.92 14.20
N CYS A 64 -14.71 7.35 14.08
CA CYS A 64 -15.11 8.70 14.48
C CYS A 64 -14.77 9.06 15.92
N ARG A 65 -14.85 8.10 16.87
CA ARG A 65 -14.48 8.36 18.27
C ARG A 65 -13.01 8.80 18.41
N LYS A 66 -12.09 8.21 17.63
CA LYS A 66 -10.66 8.55 17.66
C LYS A 66 -10.42 9.96 17.10
N PHE A 67 -11.11 10.33 16.02
CA PHE A 67 -11.09 11.69 15.47
C PHE A 67 -11.65 12.72 16.47
N MET A 68 -12.85 12.50 17.01
CA MET A 68 -13.52 13.46 17.90
C MET A 68 -12.78 13.64 19.23
N ASN A 69 -12.10 12.61 19.71
CA ASN A 69 -11.27 12.69 20.91
C ASN A 69 -9.91 13.38 20.68
N GLY A 70 -9.62 13.85 19.47
CA GLY A 70 -8.34 14.48 19.13
C GLY A 70 -7.15 13.53 19.10
N GLN A 71 -7.38 12.20 19.03
CA GLN A 71 -6.32 11.19 19.01
C GLN A 71 -5.61 11.11 17.65
N VAL A 72 -6.23 11.61 16.59
CA VAL A 72 -5.65 11.71 15.24
C VAL A 72 -5.36 13.18 14.97
N SER A 73 -4.12 13.53 14.58
CA SER A 73 -3.72 14.90 14.27
C SER A 73 -2.81 14.95 13.05
N PHE A 74 -2.86 16.02 12.25
CA PHE A 74 -1.97 16.16 11.09
C PHE A 74 -0.50 16.26 11.50
N GLU A 75 0.36 15.68 10.65
CA GLU A 75 1.81 15.83 10.74
C GLU A 75 2.24 17.24 10.32
N THR A 76 3.38 17.72 10.84
CA THR A 76 3.88 19.11 10.79
C THR A 76 3.53 19.92 9.53
N TRP A 77 3.84 19.41 8.33
CA TRP A 77 3.56 20.11 7.06
C TRP A 77 2.12 19.94 6.59
N GLY A 78 1.44 18.84 6.93
CA GLY A 78 0.01 18.64 6.69
C GLY A 78 -0.90 19.57 7.49
N ARG A 79 -0.34 20.28 8.49
CA ARG A 79 -1.00 21.39 9.17
C ARG A 79 -0.98 22.68 8.32
N LEU A 80 -0.17 22.79 7.28
CA LEU A 80 -0.13 24.00 6.45
C LEU A 80 -1.17 23.92 5.32
N ARG A 81 -2.40 24.35 5.60
CA ARG A 81 -3.56 24.19 4.71
C ARG A 81 -3.41 24.87 3.33
N PHE A 82 -2.52 25.86 3.19
CA PHE A 82 -2.28 26.49 1.88
C PHE A 82 -1.56 25.55 0.89
N LEU A 83 -0.88 24.51 1.39
CA LEU A 83 -0.24 23.50 0.55
C LEU A 83 -1.24 22.46 0.00
N ASP A 84 -2.49 22.48 0.43
CA ASP A 84 -3.55 21.58 -0.07
C ASP A 84 -3.85 21.78 -1.56
N VAL A 85 -3.46 22.92 -2.15
CA VAL A 85 -3.57 23.14 -3.60
C VAL A 85 -2.76 22.11 -4.39
N PHE A 86 -1.68 21.59 -3.81
CA PHE A 86 -0.85 20.52 -4.40
C PHE A 86 -1.35 19.12 -4.04
N ASN A 87 -2.36 19.00 -3.17
CA ASN A 87 -2.93 17.74 -2.70
C ASN A 87 -4.19 17.36 -3.49
N VAL A 88 -4.04 17.15 -4.79
CA VAL A 88 -5.16 16.93 -5.72
C VAL A 88 -6.02 15.70 -5.35
N LYS A 89 -5.37 14.62 -4.87
CA LYS A 89 -6.02 13.38 -4.41
C LYS A 89 -6.53 13.44 -2.96
N ASN A 90 -6.32 14.55 -2.24
CA ASN A 90 -6.71 14.74 -0.82
C ASN A 90 -6.19 13.63 0.13
N VAL A 91 -4.88 13.35 0.06
CA VAL A 91 -4.15 12.42 0.92
C VAL A 91 -3.38 13.21 1.99
N TYR A 92 -3.54 12.87 3.27
CA TYR A 92 -2.94 13.60 4.38
C TYR A 92 -2.16 12.67 5.30
N PHE A 93 -0.91 13.02 5.60
CA PHE A 93 -0.13 12.33 6.62
C PHE A 93 -0.51 12.83 8.02
N ALA A 94 -0.76 11.90 8.92
CA ALA A 94 -1.22 12.17 10.27
C ALA A 94 -0.55 11.25 11.30
N GLN A 95 -0.65 11.64 12.56
CA GLN A 95 -0.24 10.85 13.71
C GLN A 95 -1.48 10.45 14.50
N TYR A 96 -1.52 9.17 14.88
CA TYR A 96 -2.52 8.61 15.78
C TYR A 96 -1.85 8.22 17.10
N GLY A 97 -2.30 8.81 18.20
CA GLY A 97 -1.84 8.50 19.55
C GLY A 97 -2.80 7.55 20.26
N GLU A 98 -2.32 6.36 20.59
CA GLU A 98 -3.04 5.42 21.45
C GLU A 98 -2.59 5.67 22.91
N PRO A 99 -3.49 5.85 23.88
CA PRO A 99 -3.12 6.21 25.26
C PRO A 99 -2.13 5.25 25.95
N ARG A 100 -1.95 4.03 25.44
CA ARG A 100 -1.09 2.98 26.01
C ARG A 100 0.01 2.47 25.08
N GLU A 101 -0.02 2.79 23.78
CA GLU A 101 0.87 2.18 22.76
C GLU A 101 1.73 3.20 22.02
N GLY A 102 1.64 4.48 22.39
CA GLY A 102 2.41 5.57 21.78
C GLY A 102 1.77 6.10 20.49
N THR A 103 2.54 6.92 19.77
CA THR A 103 2.11 7.55 18.52
C THR A 103 2.57 6.73 17.32
N ARG A 104 1.67 6.53 16.35
CA ARG A 104 1.95 5.89 15.07
C ARG A 104 1.54 6.79 13.90
N ARG A 105 2.26 6.70 12.79
CA ARG A 105 1.90 7.42 11.56
C ARG A 105 0.74 6.69 10.85
N VAL A 106 -0.18 7.48 10.31
CA VAL A 106 -1.34 7.01 9.55
C VAL A 106 -1.52 7.92 8.33
N VAL A 107 -2.17 7.41 7.31
CA VAL A 107 -2.54 8.18 6.11
C VAL A 107 -4.04 8.32 6.08
N LEU A 108 -4.50 9.55 5.88
CA LEU A 108 -5.91 9.90 5.78
C LEU A 108 -6.24 10.22 4.33
N LYS A 109 -7.26 9.58 3.76
CA LYS A 109 -7.66 9.78 2.37
C LYS A 109 -9.11 10.25 2.30
N ARG A 110 -9.40 11.22 1.42
CA ARG A 110 -10.78 11.56 1.06
C ARG A 110 -11.31 10.79 -0.16
N LEU A 111 -10.47 9.95 -0.78
CA LEU A 111 -10.85 9.02 -1.85
C LEU A 111 -11.46 9.73 -3.07
N GLY A 112 -10.84 10.86 -3.43
CA GLY A 112 -11.27 11.73 -4.51
C GLY A 112 -10.93 13.19 -4.26
N SER A 113 -10.79 13.93 -5.34
CA SER A 113 -10.63 15.38 -5.35
C SER A 113 -11.89 16.08 -4.82
N ASN A 114 -11.76 17.36 -4.45
CA ASN A 114 -12.91 18.13 -3.98
C ASN A 114 -14.00 18.28 -5.07
N GLN A 115 -13.60 18.27 -6.35
CA GLN A 115 -14.52 18.35 -7.47
C GLN A 115 -15.31 17.04 -7.62
N GLU A 116 -14.63 15.89 -7.65
CA GLU A 116 -15.29 14.58 -7.75
C GLU A 116 -16.28 14.37 -6.59
N LEU A 117 -15.88 14.70 -5.37
CA LEU A 117 -16.75 14.61 -4.19
C LEU A 117 -17.99 15.52 -4.29
N ALA A 118 -17.87 16.68 -4.94
CA ALA A 118 -19.00 17.59 -5.18
C ALA A 118 -19.90 17.09 -6.32
N GLU A 119 -19.32 16.49 -7.36
CA GLU A 119 -20.07 15.86 -8.45
C GLU A 119 -20.89 14.66 -7.94
N ILE A 120 -20.35 13.90 -7.00
CA ILE A 120 -21.06 12.83 -6.30
C ILE A 120 -22.30 13.39 -5.57
N ASP A 121 -22.12 14.48 -4.81
CA ASP A 121 -23.24 15.15 -4.12
C ASP A 121 -24.32 15.60 -5.11
N GLN A 122 -23.89 16.18 -6.23
CA GLN A 122 -24.80 16.63 -7.28
C GLN A 122 -25.55 15.45 -7.93
N LYS A 123 -24.87 14.33 -8.19
CA LYS A 123 -25.47 13.11 -8.76
C LYS A 123 -26.54 12.53 -7.82
N ILE A 124 -26.22 12.42 -6.52
CA ILE A 124 -27.17 11.98 -5.49
C ILE A 124 -28.39 12.90 -5.47
N CYS A 125 -28.17 14.22 -5.42
CA CYS A 125 -29.27 15.19 -5.38
C CYS A 125 -30.15 15.15 -6.64
N LYS A 126 -29.53 15.07 -7.83
CA LYS A 126 -30.26 14.99 -9.10
C LYS A 126 -31.12 13.74 -9.17
N ARG A 127 -30.60 12.58 -8.74
CA ARG A 127 -31.37 11.32 -8.72
C ARG A 127 -32.52 11.36 -7.71
N ALA A 128 -32.30 11.93 -6.53
CA ALA A 128 -33.30 11.95 -5.46
C ALA A 128 -34.40 13.02 -5.63
N THR A 129 -34.09 14.15 -6.27
CA THR A 129 -34.96 15.35 -6.28
C THR A 129 -35.12 16.02 -7.64
N GLY A 130 -34.37 15.59 -8.66
CA GLY A 130 -34.27 16.28 -9.95
C GLY A 130 -33.44 17.57 -9.92
N ARG A 131 -32.94 18.00 -8.76
CA ARG A 131 -32.21 19.27 -8.58
C ARG A 131 -30.73 19.03 -8.29
N PRO A 132 -29.82 19.95 -8.68
CA PRO A 132 -28.38 19.82 -8.44
C PRO A 132 -27.96 20.03 -6.98
N ARG A 133 -28.83 20.57 -6.13
CA ARG A 133 -28.58 20.78 -4.70
C ARG A 133 -29.80 20.35 -3.90
N CYS A 134 -29.54 19.71 -2.77
CA CYS A 134 -30.54 19.14 -1.89
C CYS A 134 -29.94 18.92 -0.49
N ASP A 135 -30.78 18.59 0.49
CA ASP A 135 -30.30 17.97 1.73
C ASP A 135 -29.87 16.53 1.43
N LEU A 136 -28.55 16.30 1.40
CA LEU A 136 -27.96 15.00 1.10
C LEU A 136 -28.43 13.90 2.06
N ILE A 137 -28.63 14.23 3.33
CA ILE A 137 -29.01 13.25 4.35
C ILE A 137 -30.38 12.66 4.00
N GLN A 138 -31.34 13.53 3.66
CA GLN A 138 -32.68 13.12 3.26
C GLN A 138 -32.72 12.54 1.85
N ALA A 139 -31.90 13.05 0.94
CA ALA A 139 -31.87 12.63 -0.45
C ALA A 139 -31.41 11.18 -0.61
N MET A 140 -30.44 10.72 0.20
CA MET A 140 -29.96 9.33 0.14
C MET A 140 -31.10 8.31 0.29
N TYR A 141 -32.05 8.55 1.19
CA TYR A 141 -33.22 7.68 1.40
C TYR A 141 -34.22 7.67 0.24
N LYS A 142 -34.04 8.53 -0.77
CA LYS A 142 -34.87 8.60 -1.98
C LYS A 142 -34.16 8.06 -3.22
N THR A 143 -32.91 7.62 -3.09
CA THR A 143 -32.14 7.02 -4.19
C THR A 143 -32.38 5.52 -4.32
N GLU A 144 -31.89 4.92 -5.40
CA GLU A 144 -31.90 3.46 -5.61
C GLU A 144 -31.23 2.67 -4.48
N PHE A 145 -30.27 3.28 -3.77
CA PHE A 145 -29.63 2.71 -2.58
C PHE A 145 -30.65 2.38 -1.48
N ALA A 146 -31.70 3.19 -1.33
CA ALA A 146 -32.77 2.95 -0.36
C ALA A 146 -33.71 1.82 -0.77
N ARG A 147 -33.91 1.59 -2.08
CA ARG A 147 -34.71 0.47 -2.59
C ARG A 147 -34.00 -0.86 -2.34
N ILE A 148 -32.70 -0.92 -2.59
CA ILE A 148 -31.86 -2.09 -2.29
C ILE A 148 -31.84 -2.35 -0.77
N ASN A 149 -31.94 -1.29 0.03
CA ASN A 149 -31.99 -1.38 1.48
C ASN A 149 -33.29 -2.01 2.04
N GLY A 150 -34.42 -1.90 1.33
CA GLY A 150 -35.74 -2.32 1.82
C GLY A 150 -36.12 -3.76 1.51
N ASP A 151 -35.90 -4.22 0.27
CA ASP A 151 -36.47 -5.49 -0.21
C ASP A 151 -35.46 -6.64 -0.33
N VAL A 152 -34.16 -6.32 -0.35
CA VAL A 152 -33.12 -7.25 -0.79
C VAL A 152 -32.34 -7.81 0.41
N ARG A 153 -32.43 -9.13 0.62
CA ARG A 153 -31.71 -9.83 1.71
C ARG A 153 -30.21 -10.01 1.43
N LEU A 154 -29.81 -10.01 0.16
CA LEU A 154 -28.48 -10.37 -0.34
C LEU A 154 -28.05 -9.42 -1.46
N LEU A 155 -26.82 -8.91 -1.44
CA LEU A 155 -26.29 -8.15 -2.57
C LEU A 155 -26.03 -9.12 -3.73
N THR A 156 -26.69 -8.93 -4.88
CA THR A 156 -26.55 -9.82 -6.04
C THR A 156 -25.80 -9.15 -7.20
N PRO A 157 -25.14 -9.94 -8.08
CA PRO A 157 -24.37 -9.42 -9.22
C PRO A 157 -25.16 -8.44 -10.10
N GLU A 158 -26.41 -8.78 -10.42
CA GLU A 158 -27.26 -8.01 -11.36
C GLU A 158 -27.56 -6.59 -10.88
N VAL A 159 -27.44 -6.35 -9.57
CA VAL A 159 -27.71 -5.03 -8.97
C VAL A 159 -26.52 -4.10 -9.11
N VAL A 160 -25.29 -4.64 -9.00
CA VAL A 160 -24.07 -3.84 -8.81
C VAL A 160 -23.09 -3.92 -9.97
N GLU A 161 -23.34 -4.78 -10.96
CA GLU A 161 -22.51 -4.93 -12.14
C GLU A 161 -22.26 -3.59 -12.83
N GLY A 162 -20.99 -3.28 -13.06
CA GLY A 162 -20.56 -2.06 -13.73
C GLY A 162 -20.57 -0.79 -12.88
N TRP A 163 -20.87 -0.86 -11.58
CA TRP A 163 -20.85 0.33 -10.71
C TRP A 163 -19.44 0.89 -10.48
N SER A 164 -18.45 0.02 -10.37
CA SER A 164 -17.03 0.36 -10.23
C SER A 164 -16.15 -0.77 -10.79
N ASP A 165 -14.85 -0.56 -10.87
CA ASP A 165 -13.91 -1.58 -11.35
C ASP A 165 -13.96 -2.87 -10.50
N LEU A 166 -14.15 -2.74 -9.18
CA LEU A 166 -14.27 -3.87 -8.25
C LEU A 166 -15.43 -4.80 -8.62
N VAL A 167 -16.53 -4.25 -9.13
CA VAL A 167 -17.75 -4.97 -9.52
C VAL A 167 -18.03 -4.87 -11.00
N HIS A 168 -16.97 -4.83 -11.82
CA HIS A 168 -17.13 -4.88 -13.27
C HIS A 168 -17.68 -6.23 -13.74
N CYS A 169 -17.25 -7.33 -13.11
CA CYS A 169 -17.79 -8.68 -13.31
C CYS A 169 -18.01 -9.37 -11.95
N PRO A 170 -19.04 -8.94 -11.20
CA PRO A 170 -19.22 -9.39 -9.82
C PRO A 170 -19.64 -10.86 -9.76
N SER A 171 -19.08 -11.61 -8.82
CA SER A 171 -19.58 -12.93 -8.44
C SER A 171 -20.32 -12.86 -7.10
N GLN A 172 -21.28 -13.74 -6.87
CA GLN A 172 -21.93 -13.83 -5.56
C GLN A 172 -20.89 -14.06 -4.44
N ARG A 173 -19.85 -14.86 -4.71
CA ARG A 173 -18.75 -15.12 -3.77
C ARG A 173 -17.98 -13.85 -3.41
N LEU A 174 -17.75 -12.96 -4.37
CA LEU A 174 -17.11 -11.67 -4.12
C LEU A 174 -18.02 -10.79 -3.25
N LEU A 175 -19.29 -10.67 -3.60
CA LEU A 175 -20.25 -9.84 -2.87
C LEU A 175 -20.47 -10.34 -1.44
N ASP A 176 -20.58 -11.65 -1.23
CA ASP A 176 -20.67 -12.27 0.09
C ASP A 176 -19.41 -11.95 0.93
N ARG A 177 -18.23 -11.96 0.30
CA ARG A 177 -16.96 -11.60 0.97
C ARG A 177 -16.92 -10.12 1.33
N VAL A 178 -17.39 -9.23 0.44
CA VAL A 178 -17.55 -7.78 0.69
C VAL A 178 -18.42 -7.54 1.92
N VAL A 179 -19.63 -8.08 1.94
CA VAL A 179 -20.57 -7.87 3.05
C VAL A 179 -20.02 -8.48 4.35
N ARG A 180 -19.45 -9.69 4.29
CA ARG A 180 -18.93 -10.40 5.46
C ARG A 180 -17.73 -9.71 6.12
N ARG A 181 -16.90 -9.03 5.34
CA ARG A 181 -15.65 -8.37 5.79
C ARG A 181 -15.79 -6.88 6.00
N TYR A 182 -16.97 -6.32 5.79
CA TYR A 182 -17.20 -4.88 5.94
C TYR A 182 -16.93 -4.45 7.39
N ALA A 183 -15.84 -3.70 7.59
CA ALA A 183 -15.28 -3.39 8.91
C ALA A 183 -16.06 -2.30 9.68
N GLU A 184 -17.04 -1.66 9.03
CA GLU A 184 -17.87 -0.64 9.66
C GLU A 184 -19.00 -1.23 10.53
N THR A 185 -19.17 -2.56 10.55
CA THR A 185 -20.10 -3.26 11.45
C THR A 185 -19.41 -3.89 12.66
N LYS A 186 -20.12 -3.94 13.79
CA LYS A 186 -19.68 -4.64 15.01
C LYS A 186 -19.90 -6.16 14.93
N ASP A 187 -20.87 -6.61 14.13
CA ASP A 187 -21.23 -8.02 13.99
C ASP A 187 -20.57 -8.63 12.74
N SER A 188 -19.24 -8.57 12.70
CA SER A 188 -18.44 -9.12 11.61
C SER A 188 -18.65 -10.63 11.49
N GLY A 189 -19.10 -11.12 10.33
CA GLY A 189 -19.20 -12.57 10.06
C GLY A 189 -20.42 -13.03 9.25
N SER A 190 -21.48 -12.23 9.14
CA SER A 190 -22.65 -12.54 8.29
C SER A 190 -22.53 -11.91 6.90
N PHE A 191 -22.99 -12.61 5.87
CA PHE A 191 -23.10 -12.10 4.49
C PHE A 191 -24.49 -11.49 4.18
N LEU A 192 -25.41 -11.50 5.15
CA LEU A 192 -26.76 -10.98 4.95
C LEU A 192 -26.79 -9.47 5.20
N LEU A 193 -27.26 -8.71 4.20
CA LEU A 193 -27.41 -7.26 4.33
C LEU A 193 -28.32 -6.89 5.50
N LYS A 194 -29.33 -7.71 5.80
CA LYS A 194 -30.30 -7.46 6.89
C LYS A 194 -29.66 -7.21 8.27
N ASN A 195 -28.43 -7.69 8.49
CA ASN A 195 -27.71 -7.53 9.76
C ASN A 195 -26.97 -6.20 9.86
N LEU A 196 -26.76 -5.51 8.74
CA LEU A 196 -26.26 -4.14 8.71
C LEU A 196 -27.41 -3.18 9.02
N LYS A 197 -27.12 -2.07 9.69
CA LYS A 197 -28.08 -0.96 9.82
C LYS A 197 -28.29 -0.28 8.48
N ASP A 198 -29.43 0.38 8.30
CA ASP A 198 -29.74 1.12 7.07
C ASP A 198 -28.63 2.11 6.69
N THR A 199 -28.07 2.82 7.67
CA THR A 199 -26.94 3.74 7.45
C THR A 199 -25.67 3.03 7.00
N GLU A 200 -25.37 1.86 7.56
CA GLU A 200 -24.18 1.06 7.24
C GLU A 200 -24.29 0.47 5.82
N ARG A 201 -25.49 0.03 5.43
CA ARG A 201 -25.78 -0.43 4.06
C ARG A 201 -25.63 0.68 3.05
N MET A 202 -26.15 1.88 3.34
CA MET A 202 -25.96 3.04 2.46
C MET A 202 -24.49 3.41 2.29
N GLN A 203 -23.71 3.38 3.37
CA GLN A 203 -22.27 3.62 3.32
C GLN A 203 -21.54 2.56 2.49
N LEU A 204 -21.92 1.28 2.63
CA LEU A 204 -21.38 0.19 1.81
C LEU A 204 -21.66 0.41 0.33
N LEU A 205 -22.92 0.64 -0.04
CA LEU A 205 -23.33 0.84 -1.44
C LEU A 205 -22.70 2.10 -2.05
N MET A 206 -22.62 3.18 -1.27
CA MET A 206 -21.91 4.40 -1.64
C MET A 206 -20.43 4.11 -1.92
N THR A 207 -19.75 3.43 -1.00
CA THR A 207 -18.32 3.11 -1.16
C THR A 207 -18.11 2.23 -2.39
N LEU A 208 -18.95 1.19 -2.57
CA LEU A 208 -18.89 0.29 -3.72
C LEU A 208 -19.07 1.01 -5.06
N ALA A 209 -19.97 2.00 -5.12
CA ALA A 209 -20.30 2.72 -6.34
C ALA A 209 -19.33 3.84 -6.70
N PHE A 210 -18.68 4.48 -5.72
CA PHE A 210 -17.90 5.70 -5.96
C PHE A 210 -16.41 5.53 -5.79
N ASN A 211 -15.95 4.84 -4.74
CA ASN A 211 -14.54 4.55 -4.57
C ASN A 211 -14.39 3.26 -3.74
N PRO A 212 -14.14 2.12 -4.41
CA PRO A 212 -14.08 0.83 -3.76
C PRO A 212 -12.77 0.57 -3.00
N GLU A 213 -11.79 1.49 -2.98
CA GLU A 213 -10.50 1.31 -2.29
C GLU A 213 -10.71 0.77 -0.85
N PRO A 214 -11.56 1.36 0.00
CA PRO A 214 -11.73 0.86 1.37
C PRO A 214 -12.22 -0.58 1.41
N LEU A 215 -13.06 -0.99 0.45
CA LEU A 215 -13.58 -2.35 0.39
C LEU A 215 -12.50 -3.32 -0.07
N VAL A 216 -11.68 -2.94 -1.07
CA VAL A 216 -10.53 -3.73 -1.51
C VAL A 216 -9.59 -3.98 -0.32
N LEU A 217 -9.23 -2.93 0.44
CA LEU A 217 -8.37 -3.06 1.61
C LEU A 217 -8.99 -3.92 2.74
N GLN A 218 -10.33 -4.00 2.83
CA GLN A 218 -11.04 -4.78 3.85
C GLN A 218 -11.25 -6.25 3.48
N ILE A 219 -11.67 -6.55 2.24
CA ILE A 219 -11.99 -7.93 1.82
C ILE A 219 -10.76 -8.83 1.73
N ILE A 220 -9.61 -8.20 1.53
CA ILE A 220 -8.32 -8.83 1.32
C ILE A 220 -7.57 -9.02 2.66
N GLY A 221 -7.93 -8.24 3.68
CA GLY A 221 -7.49 -8.47 5.06
C GLY A 221 -8.01 -9.80 5.61
N PHE A 222 -7.12 -10.78 5.74
CA PHE A 222 -7.30 -12.11 6.34
C PHE A 222 -8.01 -13.20 5.51
N SER A 223 -7.23 -14.23 5.13
CA SER A 223 -7.44 -15.55 5.71
C SER A 223 -6.09 -16.13 6.12
N GLY A 224 -5.90 -16.32 7.42
CA GLY A 224 -4.88 -17.22 7.93
C GLY A 224 -5.19 -18.64 7.45
N GLY A 225 -4.65 -19.00 6.29
CA GLY A 225 -4.42 -20.38 5.87
C GLY A 225 -3.19 -20.96 6.56
N ASN A 226 -3.14 -20.88 7.90
CA ASN A 226 -2.40 -21.80 8.77
C ASN A 226 -2.66 -21.57 10.28
N ALA A 227 -3.88 -21.21 10.66
CA ALA A 227 -4.31 -21.32 12.05
C ALA A 227 -4.33 -22.79 12.54
N ARG A 228 -4.21 -23.79 11.65
CA ARG A 228 -4.09 -25.20 12.02
C ARG A 228 -2.65 -25.67 12.26
N LEU A 229 -1.63 -24.95 11.80
CA LEU A 229 -0.22 -25.32 12.01
C LEU A 229 0.53 -24.43 13.03
N LYS A 230 -0.01 -23.27 13.41
CA LYS A 230 0.56 -22.43 14.49
C LYS A 230 -0.07 -22.66 15.87
N MET A 231 -1.17 -23.41 15.98
CA MET A 231 -1.91 -23.60 17.23
C MET A 231 -1.54 -24.89 17.99
N GLU A 232 -0.47 -25.59 17.59
CA GLU A 232 0.03 -26.79 18.27
C GLU A 232 1.31 -26.56 19.11
N MET A 233 1.86 -25.33 19.15
CA MET A 233 3.10 -25.06 19.89
C MET A 233 2.97 -24.08 21.07
N GLU A 234 1.81 -23.48 21.32
CA GLU A 234 1.59 -22.54 22.44
C GLU A 234 0.36 -22.87 23.30
N CYS A 235 0.19 -24.15 23.65
CA CYS A 235 -0.77 -24.53 24.68
C CYS A 235 -0.09 -25.31 25.81
N LYS A 236 0.88 -24.67 26.48
CA LYS A 236 1.40 -25.07 27.81
C LYS A 236 2.13 -23.89 28.47
N LYS A 237 1.39 -22.96 29.09
CA LYS A 237 1.68 -22.30 30.40
C LYS A 237 0.82 -21.04 30.63
N LEU A 238 -0.10 -21.18 31.61
CA LEU A 238 -0.60 -20.18 32.56
C LEU A 238 -1.48 -18.98 32.10
N PRO A 239 -2.30 -18.40 33.01
CA PRO A 239 -3.65 -17.91 32.72
C PRO A 239 -3.85 -16.38 32.79
N ILE A 240 -4.84 -15.94 32.01
CA ILE A 240 -5.75 -14.78 32.15
C ILE A 240 -5.14 -13.36 32.16
N LEU A 241 -5.30 -12.67 31.02
CA LEU A 241 -5.62 -11.24 30.90
C LEU A 241 -6.56 -11.05 29.68
N PRO A 242 -7.55 -10.13 29.71
CA PRO A 242 -8.55 -10.02 28.67
C PRO A 242 -8.02 -9.24 27.46
N ASP A 243 -8.37 -9.74 26.27
CA ASP A 243 -8.32 -9.11 24.94
C ASP A 243 -7.48 -7.83 24.81
N ILE A 244 -6.19 -8.03 24.53
CA ILE A 244 -5.41 -7.07 23.78
C ILE A 244 -5.05 -7.79 22.50
N SER A 245 -5.69 -7.36 21.41
CA SER A 245 -5.25 -7.54 20.03
C SER A 245 -3.76 -7.29 19.97
N GLN A 246 -2.97 -8.36 20.10
CA GLN A 246 -1.53 -8.28 20.17
C GLN A 246 -1.03 -7.70 18.85
N SER A 247 -0.35 -6.55 18.99
CA SER A 247 0.88 -6.21 18.28
C SER A 247 0.89 -6.51 16.78
N PHE A 248 0.68 -5.46 15.98
CA PHE A 248 0.89 -5.42 14.53
C PHE A 248 2.19 -6.12 14.07
N PRO A 249 2.06 -7.21 13.31
CA PRO A 249 2.59 -7.30 11.97
C PRO A 249 1.43 -7.13 10.97
N SER A 250 1.70 -6.61 9.78
CA SER A 250 0.74 -6.60 8.67
C SER A 250 0.14 -8.00 8.52
N ASP A 251 -1.15 -8.14 8.83
CA ASP A 251 -1.85 -9.40 8.97
C ASP A 251 -1.75 -10.22 7.65
N GLU A 252 -0.74 -11.11 7.60
CA GLU A 252 -0.07 -11.58 6.39
C GLU A 252 -0.94 -12.40 5.44
N GLY A 253 -0.89 -12.03 4.16
CA GLY A 253 -1.43 -12.84 3.06
C GLY A 253 -1.57 -12.05 1.76
N TRP A 254 -1.65 -10.72 1.83
CA TRP A 254 -1.82 -9.86 0.65
C TRP A 254 -1.08 -8.53 0.80
N PRO A 255 -0.59 -7.93 -0.30
CA PRO A 255 0.35 -6.82 -0.25
C PRO A 255 -0.36 -5.45 -0.26
N PHE A 256 -1.34 -5.23 0.61
CA PHE A 256 -2.09 -3.95 0.67
C PHE A 256 -1.89 -3.23 2.01
N ALA A 257 -2.01 -1.90 1.99
CA ALA A 257 -2.04 -1.08 3.20
C ALA A 257 -3.19 -1.50 4.12
N LYS A 258 -2.95 -1.44 5.44
CA LYS A 258 -3.96 -1.87 6.43
C LYS A 258 -5.01 -0.79 6.58
N TYR A 259 -6.26 -1.13 6.24
CA TYR A 259 -7.43 -0.33 6.59
C TYR A 259 -7.59 -0.26 8.12
N LEU A 260 -7.72 0.96 8.66
CA LEU A 260 -7.89 1.18 10.10
C LEU A 260 -9.33 1.52 10.49
N GLY A 261 -10.05 2.22 9.59
CA GLY A 261 -11.42 2.68 9.81
C GLY A 261 -11.74 3.95 9.03
N ALA A 262 -12.97 4.44 9.16
CA ALA A 262 -13.42 5.68 8.52
C ALA A 262 -14.18 6.60 9.49
N CYS A 263 -14.21 7.89 9.16
CA CYS A 263 -15.14 8.83 9.74
C CYS A 263 -15.60 9.87 8.72
N GLY A 264 -16.90 9.89 8.42
CA GLY A 264 -17.44 10.76 7.37
C GLY A 264 -16.87 10.34 6.01
N ARG A 265 -16.36 11.31 5.24
CA ARG A 265 -15.68 11.05 3.95
C ARG A 265 -14.17 10.99 4.09
N MET A 266 -13.68 10.54 5.24
CA MET A 266 -12.26 10.37 5.49
C MET A 266 -11.99 8.94 5.92
N VAL A 267 -11.11 8.28 5.19
CA VAL A 267 -10.64 6.93 5.47
C VAL A 267 -9.24 7.01 6.07
N ALA A 268 -8.99 6.20 7.09
CA ALA A 268 -7.69 6.06 7.72
C ALA A 268 -7.07 4.70 7.38
N VAL A 269 -5.84 4.74 6.87
CA VAL A 269 -5.02 3.56 6.59
C VAL A 269 -3.68 3.68 7.32
N ASN A 270 -2.98 2.56 7.53
CA ASN A 270 -1.64 2.61 8.11
C ASN A 270 -0.66 3.34 7.18
N TYR A 271 0.30 4.05 7.76
CA TYR A 271 1.44 4.51 7.00
C TYR A 271 2.42 3.35 6.80
N VAL A 272 2.73 3.03 5.56
CA VAL A 272 3.70 1.98 5.21
C VAL A 272 5.13 2.55 5.27
N GLY A 273 5.40 3.57 4.47
CA GLY A 273 6.76 4.06 4.24
C GLY A 273 6.81 5.06 3.09
N GLU A 274 8.00 5.28 2.55
CA GLU A 274 8.18 6.16 1.39
C GLU A 274 7.65 5.49 0.12
N GLU A 275 7.13 6.31 -0.79
CA GLU A 275 6.71 5.87 -2.12
C GLU A 275 7.86 5.22 -2.90
N LEU A 276 7.54 4.30 -3.79
CA LEU A 276 8.53 3.57 -4.60
C LEU A 276 9.44 4.51 -5.39
N TRP A 277 8.92 5.67 -5.82
CA TRP A 277 9.67 6.70 -6.53
C TRP A 277 10.92 7.19 -5.77
N SER A 278 10.87 7.25 -4.43
CA SER A 278 12.04 7.64 -3.61
C SER A 278 13.24 6.71 -3.80
N PHE A 279 13.00 5.49 -4.28
CA PHE A 279 14.03 4.47 -4.52
C PHE A 279 14.49 4.40 -5.98
N TYR A 280 14.04 5.31 -6.85
CA TYR A 280 14.42 5.31 -8.26
C TYR A 280 15.94 5.33 -8.44
N ASN A 281 16.65 6.19 -7.70
CA ASN A 281 18.12 6.27 -7.73
C ASN A 281 18.80 5.50 -6.59
N ALA A 282 18.12 4.55 -5.96
CA ALA A 282 18.71 3.73 -4.91
C ALA A 282 19.83 2.82 -5.48
N PRO A 283 20.72 2.26 -4.62
CA PRO A 283 21.70 1.27 -5.05
C PRO A 283 21.06 0.13 -5.85
N TRP A 284 21.79 -0.39 -6.84
CA TRP A 284 21.31 -1.41 -7.78
C TRP A 284 20.66 -2.60 -7.05
N GLU A 285 21.30 -3.07 -5.99
CA GLU A 285 20.87 -4.21 -5.18
C GLU A 285 19.51 -3.95 -4.53
N LYS A 286 19.28 -2.72 -4.06
CA LYS A 286 17.99 -2.33 -3.48
C LYS A 286 16.91 -2.28 -4.56
N ARG A 287 17.23 -1.75 -5.75
CA ARG A 287 16.28 -1.69 -6.87
C ARG A 287 15.90 -3.07 -7.39
N VAL A 288 16.86 -4.00 -7.46
CA VAL A 288 16.63 -5.41 -7.82
C VAL A 288 15.73 -6.10 -6.79
N ASP A 289 15.98 -5.90 -5.49
CA ASP A 289 15.11 -6.46 -4.44
C ASP A 289 13.67 -5.94 -4.55
N LEU A 290 13.49 -4.62 -4.76
CA LEU A 290 12.17 -4.02 -4.95
C LEU A 290 11.48 -4.53 -6.22
N ALA A 291 12.22 -4.64 -7.34
CA ALA A 291 11.70 -5.18 -8.59
C ALA A 291 11.25 -6.64 -8.46
N ARG A 292 12.01 -7.48 -7.72
CA ARG A 292 11.59 -8.85 -7.40
C ARG A 292 10.27 -8.85 -6.65
N GLN A 293 10.15 -8.03 -5.59
CA GLN A 293 8.92 -7.94 -4.80
C GLN A 293 7.72 -7.51 -5.64
N LEU A 294 7.90 -6.58 -6.59
CA LEU A 294 6.82 -6.18 -7.50
C LEU A 294 6.36 -7.34 -8.40
N MET A 295 7.27 -8.17 -8.88
CA MET A 295 6.92 -9.39 -9.64
C MET A 295 6.25 -10.45 -8.76
N ASP A 296 6.66 -10.59 -7.50
CA ASP A 296 5.98 -11.45 -6.53
C ASP A 296 4.56 -10.96 -6.23
N ILE A 297 4.35 -9.65 -6.10
CA ILE A 297 3.02 -9.03 -5.98
C ILE A 297 2.19 -9.32 -7.24
N ALA A 298 2.73 -9.12 -8.43
CA ALA A 298 2.03 -9.39 -9.68
C ALA A 298 1.58 -10.86 -9.77
N GLU A 299 2.44 -11.81 -9.38
CA GLU A 299 2.10 -13.23 -9.29
C GLU A 299 0.97 -13.47 -8.28
N GLN A 300 1.11 -12.99 -7.05
CA GLN A 300 0.14 -13.19 -5.97
C GLN A 300 -1.24 -12.61 -6.30
N LEU A 301 -1.29 -11.42 -6.90
CA LEU A 301 -2.54 -10.79 -7.32
C LEU A 301 -3.21 -11.54 -8.48
N THR A 302 -2.42 -12.17 -9.35
CA THR A 302 -2.92 -12.93 -10.50
C THR A 302 -3.35 -14.35 -10.12
N ASN A 303 -2.53 -15.04 -9.33
CA ASN A 303 -2.66 -16.44 -8.95
C ASN A 303 -2.48 -16.58 -7.44
N ASN A 304 -3.52 -17.05 -6.76
CA ASN A 304 -3.55 -17.25 -5.32
C ASN A 304 -4.57 -18.34 -4.96
N ASP A 305 -4.51 -18.78 -3.71
CA ASP A 305 -5.32 -19.87 -3.17
C ASP A 305 -6.82 -19.56 -3.10
N PHE A 306 -7.22 -18.28 -3.28
CA PHE A 306 -8.63 -17.90 -3.25
C PHE A 306 -9.30 -17.96 -4.62
N ASP A 307 -8.58 -18.28 -5.71
CA ASP A 307 -9.11 -18.22 -7.09
C ASP A 307 -9.77 -16.86 -7.42
N PHE A 308 -9.29 -15.76 -6.81
CA PHE A 308 -9.66 -14.40 -7.20
C PHE A 308 -8.46 -13.76 -7.87
N ALA A 309 -8.62 -13.26 -9.11
CA ALA A 309 -7.60 -12.41 -9.73
C ALA A 309 -7.91 -10.95 -9.40
N LEU A 310 -6.93 -10.21 -8.93
CA LEU A 310 -7.01 -8.79 -8.65
C LEU A 310 -6.14 -8.06 -9.66
N TYR A 311 -6.75 -7.43 -10.65
CA TYR A 311 -6.04 -6.73 -11.70
C TYR A 311 -5.91 -5.25 -11.33
N LEU A 312 -4.67 -4.78 -11.18
CA LEU A 312 -4.37 -3.37 -11.00
C LEU A 312 -4.50 -2.68 -12.36
N LEU A 313 -5.53 -1.84 -12.52
CA LEU A 313 -5.82 -1.20 -13.81
C LEU A 313 -5.03 0.10 -14.02
N ASP A 314 -4.49 0.65 -12.93
CA ASP A 314 -3.57 1.76 -12.92
C ASP A 314 -2.36 1.34 -12.07
N VAL A 315 -1.16 1.45 -12.64
CA VAL A 315 0.10 1.00 -12.01
C VAL A 315 1.16 2.06 -12.26
N SER A 316 1.55 2.72 -11.19
CA SER A 316 2.55 3.79 -11.15
C SER A 316 3.37 3.75 -9.86
N PHE A 317 4.44 4.53 -9.80
CA PHE A 317 5.35 4.55 -8.65
C PHE A 317 4.68 5.04 -7.34
N ASP A 318 3.65 5.88 -7.40
CA ASP A 318 2.91 6.39 -6.23
C ASP A 318 1.91 5.37 -5.66
N ASN A 319 1.55 4.31 -6.40
CA ASN A 319 0.66 3.27 -5.88
C ASN A 319 1.36 2.31 -4.90
N PHE A 320 2.69 2.36 -4.80
CA PHE A 320 3.48 1.46 -3.96
C PHE A 320 4.32 2.23 -2.96
N ALA A 321 4.47 1.67 -1.76
CA ALA A 321 5.37 2.19 -0.74
C ALA A 321 6.24 1.07 -0.16
N VAL A 322 7.41 1.46 0.36
CA VAL A 322 8.41 0.53 0.91
C VAL A 322 8.50 0.70 2.43
N GLY A 323 8.23 -0.38 3.16
CA GLY A 323 8.35 -0.42 4.61
C GLY A 323 9.78 -0.10 5.07
N PRO A 324 9.99 0.86 6.00
CA PRO A 324 11.33 1.31 6.37
C PRO A 324 12.12 0.29 7.19
N ARG A 325 11.44 -0.68 7.83
CA ARG A 325 12.06 -1.67 8.72
C ARG A 325 12.30 -3.02 8.04
N ASP A 326 11.32 -3.49 7.29
CA ASP A 326 11.32 -4.80 6.64
C ASP A 326 11.66 -4.71 5.14
N GLY A 327 11.69 -3.51 4.57
CA GLY A 327 11.93 -3.29 3.15
C GLY A 327 10.80 -3.84 2.26
N LYS A 328 9.64 -4.19 2.83
CA LYS A 328 8.53 -4.81 2.10
C LYS A 328 7.81 -3.79 1.22
N VAL A 329 7.58 -4.14 -0.04
CA VAL A 329 6.75 -3.37 -0.97
C VAL A 329 5.28 -3.65 -0.69
N ILE A 330 4.48 -2.59 -0.54
CA ILE A 330 3.05 -2.67 -0.26
C ILE A 330 2.30 -1.73 -1.21
N VAL A 331 1.18 -2.20 -1.75
CA VAL A 331 0.21 -1.42 -2.51
C VAL A 331 -0.54 -0.50 -1.56
N VAL A 332 -0.35 0.82 -1.73
CA VAL A 332 -0.97 1.86 -0.90
C VAL A 332 -2.16 2.52 -1.57
N ASP A 333 -2.34 2.33 -2.86
CA ASP A 333 -3.47 2.84 -3.65
C ASP A 333 -4.20 1.65 -4.31
N ALA A 334 -5.50 1.53 -4.05
CA ALA A 334 -6.34 0.43 -4.54
C ALA A 334 -7.66 0.94 -5.12
N GLU A 335 -7.67 2.16 -5.67
CA GLU A 335 -8.85 2.78 -6.28
C GLU A 335 -9.30 2.03 -7.55
N ASN A 336 -8.36 1.60 -8.39
CA ASN A 336 -8.63 0.98 -9.69
C ASN A 336 -8.25 -0.51 -9.74
N VAL A 337 -8.93 -1.31 -8.90
CA VAL A 337 -8.75 -2.77 -8.87
C VAL A 337 -9.98 -3.48 -9.45
N LEU A 338 -9.79 -4.27 -10.50
CA LEU A 338 -10.80 -5.18 -11.01
C LEU A 338 -10.63 -6.56 -10.39
N VAL A 339 -11.72 -7.16 -9.92
CA VAL A 339 -11.69 -8.49 -9.29
C VAL A 339 -12.45 -9.50 -10.12
N ALA A 340 -11.75 -10.52 -10.62
CA ALA A 340 -12.34 -11.62 -11.37
C ALA A 340 -12.34 -12.92 -10.55
N ASP A 341 -13.49 -13.59 -10.49
CA ASP A 341 -13.63 -14.87 -9.82
C ASP A 341 -13.26 -16.02 -10.77
N LYS A 342 -12.00 -16.46 -10.73
CA LYS A 342 -11.50 -17.54 -11.60
C LYS A 342 -12.27 -18.85 -11.39
N ARG A 343 -12.76 -19.11 -10.18
CA ARG A 343 -13.59 -20.29 -9.91
C ARG A 343 -14.92 -20.19 -10.63
N LEU A 344 -15.58 -19.04 -10.62
CA LEU A 344 -16.82 -18.83 -11.37
C LEU A 344 -16.58 -18.94 -12.88
N ILE A 345 -15.49 -18.38 -13.40
CA ILE A 345 -15.12 -18.50 -14.82
C ILE A 345 -14.94 -19.98 -15.22
N LYS A 346 -14.20 -20.76 -14.43
CA LYS A 346 -14.01 -22.21 -14.65
C LYS A 346 -15.32 -23.00 -14.60
N GLN A 347 -16.30 -22.55 -13.80
CA GLN A 347 -17.63 -23.17 -13.69
C GLN A 347 -18.52 -22.85 -14.88
N ASN A 348 -18.63 -21.56 -15.24
CA ASN A 348 -19.52 -21.08 -16.28
C ASN A 348 -18.98 -21.37 -17.69
N LYS A 349 -17.65 -21.49 -17.83
CA LYS A 349 -16.96 -21.74 -19.10
C LYS A 349 -17.45 -20.81 -20.23
N PRO A 350 -17.38 -19.48 -20.05
CA PRO A 350 -17.75 -18.54 -21.11
C PRO A 350 -16.89 -18.76 -22.36
N GLU A 351 -17.30 -18.17 -23.49
CA GLU A 351 -16.58 -18.35 -24.75
C GLU A 351 -15.08 -18.01 -24.59
N ASN A 352 -14.22 -18.90 -25.07
CA ASN A 352 -12.76 -18.77 -25.00
C ASN A 352 -12.16 -18.68 -23.58
N TYR A 353 -12.86 -19.13 -22.53
CA TYR A 353 -12.39 -19.03 -21.14
C TYR A 353 -11.02 -19.66 -20.87
N ASP A 354 -10.66 -20.70 -21.61
CA ASP A 354 -9.43 -21.49 -21.51
C ASP A 354 -8.30 -20.97 -22.40
N VAL A 355 -8.62 -20.13 -23.38
CA VAL A 355 -7.64 -19.49 -24.25
C VAL A 355 -6.95 -18.36 -23.49
N TRP A 356 -5.61 -18.37 -23.50
CA TRP A 356 -4.80 -17.41 -22.76
C TRP A 356 -4.97 -16.00 -23.34
N TYR A 357 -5.08 -15.02 -22.45
CA TYR A 357 -5.17 -13.62 -22.81
C TYR A 357 -3.86 -12.91 -22.50
N GLU A 358 -3.22 -12.43 -23.57
CA GLU A 358 -1.98 -11.65 -23.52
C GLU A 358 -2.29 -10.20 -23.92
N SER A 359 -2.07 -9.28 -22.98
CA SER A 359 -2.36 -7.86 -23.14
C SER A 359 -1.47 -7.25 -24.23
N ARG A 360 -2.00 -6.32 -25.02
CA ARG A 360 -1.22 -5.72 -26.12
C ARG A 360 -0.26 -4.68 -25.56
N PHE A 361 0.94 -4.62 -26.14
CA PHE A 361 1.85 -3.51 -25.87
C PHE A 361 1.26 -2.21 -26.41
N GLU A 362 1.34 -1.16 -25.61
CA GLU A 362 0.97 0.21 -26.00
C GLU A 362 2.21 1.10 -25.97
N GLU A 363 2.44 1.80 -27.07
CA GLU A 363 3.49 2.80 -27.19
C GLU A 363 2.88 4.16 -26.90
N CYS A 364 3.36 4.83 -25.86
CA CYS A 364 2.73 6.03 -25.34
C CYS A 364 3.73 6.86 -24.52
N ASP A 365 3.69 8.17 -24.75
CA ASP A 365 4.54 9.15 -24.06
C ASP A 365 3.95 9.61 -22.72
N ARG A 366 2.99 8.86 -22.16
CA ARG A 366 2.25 9.21 -20.94
C ARG A 366 2.58 8.25 -19.81
N GLU A 367 2.47 8.73 -18.58
CA GLU A 367 2.61 7.92 -17.38
C GLU A 367 1.49 6.86 -17.30
N ALA A 368 1.80 5.71 -16.69
CA ALA A 368 0.85 4.64 -16.35
C ALA A 368 -0.02 4.14 -17.52
N CYS A 369 0.61 3.83 -18.64
CA CYS A 369 -0.09 3.50 -19.88
C CYS A 369 -0.22 1.99 -20.08
N LEU A 370 -1.46 1.50 -20.19
CA LEU A 370 -1.79 0.08 -20.25
C LEU A 370 -2.93 -0.18 -21.26
N SER A 371 -2.73 -1.13 -22.17
CA SER A 371 -3.77 -1.60 -23.08
C SER A 371 -4.34 -2.96 -22.66
N PHE A 372 -5.62 -2.99 -22.28
CA PHE A 372 -6.30 -4.21 -21.87
C PHE A 372 -7.82 -4.15 -22.11
N SER A 373 -8.46 -5.32 -22.15
CA SER A 373 -9.91 -5.50 -22.25
C SER A 373 -10.44 -6.02 -20.92
N LYS A 374 -11.26 -5.23 -20.22
CA LYS A 374 -11.89 -5.64 -18.96
C LYS A 374 -12.75 -6.90 -19.13
N ASP A 375 -13.46 -7.03 -20.25
CA ASP A 375 -14.23 -8.25 -20.58
C ASP A 375 -13.33 -9.48 -20.66
N SER A 376 -12.12 -9.34 -21.24
CA SER A 376 -11.15 -10.44 -21.30
C SER A 376 -10.58 -10.76 -19.92
N LEU A 377 -10.31 -9.75 -19.08
CA LEU A 377 -9.91 -9.96 -17.69
C LEU A 377 -10.97 -10.73 -16.89
N CYS A 378 -12.25 -10.51 -17.21
CA CYS A 378 -13.40 -11.10 -16.54
C CYS A 378 -13.83 -12.47 -17.08
N SER A 379 -13.44 -12.83 -18.31
CA SER A 379 -13.89 -14.07 -18.96
C SER A 379 -12.81 -15.15 -19.09
N ARG A 380 -11.54 -14.80 -18.89
CA ARG A 380 -10.40 -15.70 -19.13
C ARG A 380 -9.79 -16.19 -17.82
N VAL A 381 -9.38 -17.46 -17.79
CA VAL A 381 -8.74 -18.06 -16.60
C VAL A 381 -7.26 -17.68 -16.50
N THR A 382 -6.58 -17.61 -17.64
CA THR A 382 -5.14 -17.34 -17.74
C THR A 382 -4.91 -15.99 -18.42
N VAL A 383 -4.41 -15.02 -17.64
CA VAL A 383 -4.31 -13.60 -17.99
C VAL A 383 -2.99 -13.07 -17.46
N ASP A 384 -2.32 -12.21 -18.22
CA ASP A 384 -0.99 -11.68 -17.87
C ASP A 384 -0.96 -10.24 -17.35
N HIS A 385 -2.12 -9.61 -17.23
CA HIS A 385 -2.27 -8.16 -17.04
C HIS A 385 -1.38 -7.57 -15.95
N ASN A 386 -1.30 -8.19 -14.77
CA ASN A 386 -0.45 -7.66 -13.69
C ASN A 386 1.05 -7.74 -14.01
N TYR A 387 1.51 -8.78 -14.71
CA TYR A 387 2.90 -8.86 -15.16
C TYR A 387 3.18 -7.79 -16.21
N TYR A 388 2.25 -7.63 -17.16
CA TYR A 388 2.34 -6.59 -18.18
C TYR A 388 2.42 -5.21 -17.52
N ALA A 389 1.55 -4.93 -16.56
CA ALA A 389 1.49 -3.63 -15.91
C ALA A 389 2.76 -3.29 -15.12
N VAL A 390 3.28 -4.24 -14.34
CA VAL A 390 4.54 -4.07 -13.61
C VAL A 390 5.73 -3.93 -14.57
N CYS A 391 5.85 -4.80 -15.57
CA CYS A 391 6.95 -4.74 -16.53
C CYS A 391 6.93 -3.43 -17.34
N GLN A 392 5.76 -3.02 -17.84
CA GLN A 392 5.60 -1.82 -18.66
C GLN A 392 5.89 -0.55 -17.85
N ASN A 393 5.20 -0.37 -16.72
CA ASN A 393 5.17 0.93 -16.04
C ASN A 393 6.22 1.09 -14.95
N LEU A 394 6.82 0.00 -14.44
CA LEU A 394 7.73 0.08 -13.30
C LEU A 394 9.14 -0.45 -13.58
N LEU A 395 9.31 -1.45 -14.44
CA LEU A 395 10.60 -2.17 -14.54
C LEU A 395 11.38 -1.91 -15.84
N SER A 396 10.69 -1.81 -16.97
CA SER A 396 11.32 -1.74 -18.29
C SER A 396 11.77 -0.33 -18.67
N ARG A 397 12.48 -0.24 -19.81
CA ARG A 397 12.83 1.04 -20.44
C ARG A 397 11.64 1.90 -20.87
N TYR A 398 10.46 1.31 -21.05
CA TYR A 398 9.24 2.02 -21.45
C TYR A 398 8.56 2.72 -20.28
N ALA A 399 8.93 2.36 -19.04
CA ALA A 399 8.39 3.00 -17.85
C ALA A 399 8.79 4.48 -17.82
N THR A 400 7.77 5.34 -17.86
CA THR A 400 7.91 6.80 -17.83
C THR A 400 7.26 7.37 -16.57
N TRP A 401 8.01 8.19 -15.84
CA TRP A 401 7.50 8.86 -14.63
C TRP A 401 8.23 10.18 -14.37
N ARG A 402 7.48 11.27 -14.16
CA ARG A 402 7.98 12.62 -13.88
C ARG A 402 9.09 13.09 -14.83
N GLY A 403 8.94 12.75 -16.12
CA GLY A 403 9.90 13.10 -17.17
C GLY A 403 11.16 12.24 -17.20
N THR A 404 11.23 11.16 -16.41
CA THR A 404 12.30 10.15 -16.48
C THR A 404 11.80 8.89 -17.17
N THR A 405 12.73 8.13 -17.75
CA THR A 405 12.47 6.86 -18.44
C THR A 405 13.44 5.79 -17.93
N GLY A 406 13.05 4.52 -17.92
CA GLY A 406 13.97 3.42 -17.57
C GLY A 406 13.48 2.46 -16.49
N GLY A 407 12.41 2.82 -15.77
CA GLY A 407 11.88 2.02 -14.67
C GLY A 407 12.89 1.85 -13.52
N LEU A 408 12.62 0.93 -12.60
CA LEU A 408 13.49 0.62 -11.48
C LEU A 408 14.78 -0.08 -11.88
N LEU A 409 14.84 -0.72 -13.05
CA LEU A 409 15.99 -1.53 -13.48
C LEU A 409 16.88 -0.81 -14.50
N HIS A 410 16.79 0.52 -14.58
CA HIS A 410 17.69 1.34 -15.41
C HIS A 410 19.16 1.23 -14.97
N ASP A 411 20.06 1.50 -15.91
CA ASP A 411 21.51 1.55 -15.71
C ASP A 411 22.07 0.37 -14.90
N PRO A 412 21.88 -0.89 -15.36
CA PRO A 412 22.43 -2.06 -14.69
C PRO A 412 23.98 -2.03 -14.70
N PRO A 413 24.64 -2.59 -13.68
CA PRO A 413 26.09 -2.76 -13.69
C PRO A 413 26.60 -3.49 -14.94
N ALA A 414 27.80 -3.13 -15.43
CA ALA A 414 28.34 -3.65 -16.68
C ALA A 414 28.38 -5.19 -16.78
N HIS A 415 28.62 -5.88 -15.66
CA HIS A 415 28.64 -7.34 -15.62
C HIS A 415 27.24 -7.97 -15.77
N ILE A 416 26.18 -7.26 -15.37
CA ILE A 416 24.79 -7.67 -15.59
C ILE A 416 24.36 -7.34 -17.02
N ALA A 417 24.77 -6.17 -17.51
CA ALA A 417 24.44 -5.71 -18.86
C ALA A 417 25.11 -6.55 -19.97
N LYS A 418 26.28 -7.14 -19.69
CA LYS A 418 27.17 -7.77 -20.68
C LYS A 418 26.48 -8.80 -21.58
N ASP A 419 25.66 -9.67 -21.00
CA ASP A 419 25.05 -10.79 -21.71
C ASP A 419 23.66 -10.45 -22.29
N GLY A 420 23.15 -9.24 -22.01
CA GLY A 420 21.84 -8.77 -22.50
C GLY A 420 20.63 -9.53 -21.94
N GLN A 421 20.83 -10.49 -21.04
CA GLN A 421 19.76 -11.36 -20.52
C GLN A 421 18.64 -10.55 -19.84
N LEU A 422 18.99 -9.58 -19.00
CA LEU A 422 18.01 -8.75 -18.30
C LEU A 422 17.15 -7.93 -19.27
N GLU A 423 17.79 -7.30 -20.26
CA GLU A 423 17.09 -6.52 -21.28
C GLU A 423 16.16 -7.40 -22.11
N ALA A 424 16.62 -8.58 -22.52
CA ALA A 424 15.80 -9.54 -23.28
C ALA A 424 14.56 -9.99 -22.49
N LEU A 425 14.70 -10.26 -21.19
CA LEU A 425 13.58 -10.64 -20.32
C LEU A 425 12.59 -9.49 -20.12
N LEU A 426 13.07 -8.26 -19.92
CA LEU A 426 12.22 -7.07 -19.77
C LEU A 426 11.47 -6.74 -21.07
N ASP A 427 12.15 -6.83 -22.21
CA ASP A 427 11.54 -6.59 -23.52
C ASP A 427 10.48 -7.65 -23.83
N GLU A 428 10.73 -8.95 -23.57
CA GLU A 428 9.72 -9.98 -23.78
C GLU A 428 8.56 -9.88 -22.77
N CYS A 429 8.83 -9.44 -21.53
CA CYS A 429 7.79 -9.20 -20.54
C CYS A 429 6.88 -8.01 -20.90
N THR A 430 7.40 -7.00 -21.59
CA THR A 430 6.61 -5.82 -21.98
C THR A 430 5.99 -5.96 -23.35
N ARG A 431 6.80 -6.27 -24.35
CA ARG A 431 6.44 -6.38 -25.76
C ARG A 431 6.79 -7.78 -26.26
N PRO A 432 5.97 -8.81 -25.92
CA PRO A 432 6.25 -10.19 -26.27
C PRO A 432 6.37 -10.37 -27.78
N LYS A 433 7.47 -10.98 -28.23
CA LYS A 433 7.69 -11.35 -29.64
C LYS A 433 7.15 -12.74 -29.93
N LYS A 434 7.12 -13.61 -28.93
CA LYS A 434 6.52 -14.94 -28.99
C LYS A 434 5.10 -14.85 -28.48
N ARG A 435 4.18 -15.60 -29.11
CA ARG A 435 2.80 -15.73 -28.62
C ARG A 435 2.82 -16.29 -27.20
N TYR A 436 2.21 -15.59 -26.25
CA TYR A 436 2.21 -15.94 -24.83
C TYR A 436 3.60 -15.89 -24.17
N GLY A 437 4.56 -15.19 -24.80
CA GLY A 437 5.92 -15.08 -24.33
C GLY A 437 6.02 -14.37 -22.99
N ARG A 438 5.10 -13.44 -22.69
CA ARG A 438 5.12 -12.67 -21.44
C ARG A 438 5.02 -13.55 -20.19
N PHE A 439 4.20 -14.60 -20.23
CA PHE A 439 4.02 -15.50 -19.09
C PHE A 439 5.34 -16.18 -18.67
N GLN A 440 6.06 -16.71 -19.67
CA GLN A 440 7.34 -17.35 -19.43
C GLN A 440 8.42 -16.32 -19.05
N ALA A 441 8.47 -15.19 -19.75
CA ALA A 441 9.41 -14.11 -19.46
C ALA A 441 9.23 -13.53 -18.05
N ALA A 442 8.00 -13.33 -17.60
CA ALA A 442 7.70 -12.86 -16.24
C ALA A 442 8.20 -13.83 -15.17
N LYS A 443 8.00 -15.14 -15.39
CA LYS A 443 8.51 -16.19 -14.51
C LYS A 443 10.05 -16.19 -14.47
N GLU A 444 10.69 -16.22 -15.63
CA GLU A 444 12.16 -16.21 -15.74
C GLU A 444 12.78 -14.94 -15.17
N LEU A 445 12.15 -13.78 -15.40
CA LEU A 445 12.57 -12.49 -14.83
C LEU A 445 12.53 -12.52 -13.31
N ARG A 446 11.46 -13.05 -12.71
CA ARG A 446 11.33 -13.16 -11.25
C ARG A 446 12.38 -14.10 -10.65
N GLU A 447 12.65 -15.23 -11.29
CA GLU A 447 13.72 -16.16 -10.90
C GLU A 447 15.10 -15.51 -11.01
N TYR A 448 15.36 -14.80 -12.11
CA TYR A 448 16.60 -14.07 -12.34
C TYR A 448 16.84 -12.97 -11.30
N LEU A 449 15.83 -12.13 -11.01
CA LEU A 449 15.92 -11.10 -9.98
C LEU A 449 16.13 -11.71 -8.58
N THR A 450 15.57 -12.88 -8.31
CA THR A 450 15.80 -13.61 -7.05
C THR A 450 17.26 -14.04 -6.90
N GLN A 451 17.87 -14.55 -7.97
CA GLN A 451 19.28 -14.93 -7.98
C GLN A 451 20.18 -13.72 -7.78
N LEU A 452 19.89 -12.59 -8.44
CA LEU A 452 20.64 -11.34 -8.27
C LEU A 452 20.55 -10.81 -6.84
N ALA A 453 19.35 -10.79 -6.25
CA ALA A 453 19.16 -10.34 -4.88
C ALA A 453 19.93 -11.23 -3.86
N ALA A 454 19.93 -12.55 -4.08
CA ALA A 454 20.67 -13.49 -3.25
C ALA A 454 22.19 -13.30 -3.37
N ALA A 455 22.71 -13.11 -4.59
CA ALA A 455 24.13 -12.88 -4.82
C ALA A 455 24.63 -11.63 -4.07
N SER A 456 23.87 -10.54 -4.12
CA SER A 456 24.18 -9.30 -3.39
C SER A 456 24.20 -9.50 -1.86
N SER A 457 23.23 -10.24 -1.31
CA SER A 457 23.19 -10.52 0.14
C SER A 457 24.42 -11.32 0.62
N SER A 458 24.92 -12.23 -0.22
CA SER A 458 26.11 -13.03 0.08
C SER A 458 27.42 -12.22 -0.03
N ALA A 459 27.47 -11.23 -0.91
CA ALA A 459 28.60 -10.32 -1.05
C ALA A 459 28.70 -9.35 0.13
N THR A 460 27.57 -8.77 0.57
CA THR A 460 27.51 -7.92 1.76
C THR A 460 27.88 -8.70 3.03
N ALA A 461 27.36 -9.91 3.20
CA ALA A 461 27.70 -10.75 4.34
C ALA A 461 29.20 -11.08 4.38
N ARG A 462 29.84 -11.30 3.23
CA ARG A 462 31.30 -11.50 3.13
C ARG A 462 32.08 -10.23 3.44
N SER A 463 31.65 -9.06 2.95
CA SER A 463 32.33 -7.79 3.25
C SER A 463 32.21 -7.39 4.72
N ASP A 464 31.05 -7.64 5.34
CA ASP A 464 30.83 -7.35 6.76
C ASP A 464 31.66 -8.28 7.64
N LEU A 465 31.77 -9.57 7.29
CA LEU A 465 32.69 -10.50 7.95
C LEU A 465 34.14 -10.04 7.83
N GLN A 466 34.54 -9.55 6.66
CA GLN A 466 35.90 -9.10 6.39
C GLN A 466 36.23 -7.80 7.15
N LEU A 467 35.27 -6.88 7.29
CA LEU A 467 35.40 -5.69 8.15
C LEU A 467 35.50 -6.07 9.64
N LEU A 468 34.68 -7.02 10.10
CA LEU A 468 34.72 -7.52 11.48
C LEU A 468 36.05 -8.21 11.80
N CYS A 469 36.56 -9.07 10.91
CA CYS A 469 37.87 -9.70 11.07
C CYS A 469 39.03 -8.67 11.05
N SER A 470 38.90 -7.60 10.26
CA SER A 470 39.88 -6.50 10.22
C SER A 470 39.87 -5.64 11.49
N ALA A 471 38.69 -5.44 12.09
CA ALA A 471 38.56 -4.75 13.37
C ALA A 471 39.15 -5.59 14.53
N CYS A 472 38.92 -6.90 14.55
CA CYS A 472 39.47 -7.80 15.57
C CYS A 472 41.00 -7.91 15.55
N SER A 473 41.64 -7.79 14.38
CA SER A 473 43.10 -7.86 14.22
C SER A 473 43.82 -6.56 14.62
N SER A 474 43.08 -5.50 14.96
CA SER A 474 43.62 -4.19 15.38
C SER A 474 43.59 -3.93 16.90
N LEU A 475 43.09 -4.86 17.70
CA LEU A 475 43.05 -4.75 19.16
C LEU A 475 44.42 -5.09 19.79
N PRO A 476 45.02 -4.22 20.62
CA PRO A 476 46.28 -4.53 21.30
C PRO A 476 46.08 -5.64 22.34
N THR A 477 46.93 -6.67 22.30
CA THR A 477 47.00 -7.69 23.35
C THR A 477 47.58 -7.09 24.63
N SER A 478 46.73 -6.63 25.55
CA SER A 478 47.15 -6.27 26.91
C SER A 478 46.78 -7.38 27.91
N HIS A 479 47.84 -7.99 28.45
CA HIS A 479 47.96 -8.77 29.69
C HIS A 479 46.69 -9.20 30.46
N LEU A 480 46.45 -10.51 30.50
CA LEU A 480 45.67 -11.18 31.55
C LEU A 480 46.55 -11.42 32.80
N PRO A 481 46.06 -11.11 34.03
CA PRO A 481 46.78 -11.46 35.24
C PRO A 481 46.50 -12.92 35.66
N THR A 482 47.58 -13.65 35.92
CA THR A 482 47.59 -14.94 36.61
C THR A 482 47.10 -14.80 38.05
N ARG A 483 46.15 -15.65 38.49
CA ARG A 483 45.79 -15.75 39.91
C ARG A 483 46.05 -17.16 40.43
N GLN A 484 46.87 -17.20 41.48
CA GLN A 484 47.36 -18.35 42.22
C GLN A 484 46.23 -19.14 42.90
N SER A 485 46.48 -20.44 43.00
CA SER A 485 45.79 -21.45 43.78
C SER A 485 46.08 -21.29 45.28
N ASP A 486 45.03 -21.28 46.11
CA ASP A 486 45.13 -21.65 47.52
C ASP A 486 43.93 -22.52 47.92
N SER A 487 44.25 -23.61 48.61
CA SER A 487 43.39 -24.71 49.03
C SER A 487 43.19 -24.70 50.54
N VAL A 488 41.94 -24.73 51.04
CA VAL A 488 41.60 -25.30 52.37
C VAL A 488 40.16 -25.86 52.36
N ASP A 489 40.02 -27.07 52.88
CA ASP A 489 38.83 -27.93 53.07
C ASP A 489 37.70 -27.37 53.95
N ARG A 490 36.44 -27.71 53.61
CA ARG A 490 35.56 -28.67 54.36
C ARG A 490 34.08 -28.57 53.91
N GLY A 491 33.44 -29.73 53.71
CA GLY A 491 32.04 -29.94 54.11
C GLY A 491 30.96 -30.13 53.03
N MET A 492 30.72 -31.41 52.69
CA MET A 492 29.39 -32.05 52.54
C MET A 492 28.40 -31.66 51.42
N GLN A 493 27.90 -32.72 50.79
CA GLN A 493 26.64 -32.92 50.03
C GLN A 493 26.63 -32.78 48.50
N ARG A 494 26.31 -33.92 47.87
CA ARG A 494 26.20 -34.20 46.44
C ARG A 494 24.87 -33.67 45.87
N MET A 495 24.94 -32.91 44.79
CA MET A 495 23.93 -32.83 43.72
C MET A 495 24.63 -33.02 42.36
N PRO A 496 23.97 -33.57 41.33
CA PRO A 496 24.60 -33.81 40.05
C PRO A 496 24.75 -32.53 39.23
N ARG A 497 25.94 -32.38 38.64
CA ARG A 497 26.34 -31.32 37.70
C ARG A 497 25.76 -31.58 36.31
N HIS A 498 25.45 -30.52 35.58
CA HIS A 498 26.06 -30.27 34.27
C HIS A 498 26.16 -28.76 34.03
N ALA A 499 27.38 -28.26 34.18
CA ALA A 499 27.91 -27.05 33.55
C ALA A 499 28.48 -27.47 32.17
N THR A 500 28.73 -26.63 31.16
CA THR A 500 29.48 -25.37 31.18
C THR A 500 29.30 -24.64 29.85
N ALA A 501 29.09 -23.32 29.91
CA ALA A 501 29.46 -22.37 28.87
C ALA A 501 30.97 -22.13 28.96
N TYR A 502 31.75 -22.74 28.07
CA TYR A 502 33.17 -22.42 27.82
C TYR A 502 33.58 -23.09 26.49
N HIS A 503 33.05 -22.59 25.37
CA HIS A 503 33.53 -22.97 24.04
C HIS A 503 33.40 -21.86 22.98
N ALA A 504 32.71 -20.75 23.24
CA ALA A 504 32.39 -19.75 22.22
C ALA A 504 33.57 -18.85 21.76
N ASP A 505 34.70 -18.85 22.46
CA ASP A 505 35.81 -17.92 22.15
C ASP A 505 36.94 -18.55 21.31
N ARG A 506 36.97 -19.89 21.16
CA ARG A 506 37.91 -20.57 20.25
C ARG A 506 37.38 -20.72 18.84
N ASP A 507 36.08 -20.89 18.67
CA ASP A 507 35.48 -21.09 17.34
C ASP A 507 35.42 -19.80 16.52
N PHE A 508 35.41 -18.62 17.16
CA PHE A 508 35.36 -17.33 16.45
C PHE A 508 36.71 -16.94 15.81
N LYS A 509 37.83 -17.45 16.34
CA LYS A 509 39.18 -17.27 15.77
C LYS A 509 39.53 -18.25 14.66
N GLN A 510 38.66 -19.20 14.36
CA GLN A 510 38.83 -20.19 13.28
C GLN A 510 37.95 -19.86 12.06
N LEU A 511 37.06 -18.87 12.19
CA LEU A 511 36.21 -18.31 11.14
C LEU A 511 36.75 -17.00 10.53
N CYS A 512 37.72 -16.37 11.21
CA CYS A 512 38.76 -15.53 10.60
C CYS A 512 40.03 -16.40 10.45
#